data_AF-A0A7S1AD52-F1
#
_entry.id   AF-A0A7S1AD52-F1
#
_cell.length_a   1.000
_cell.length_b   1.000
_cell.length_c   1.000
_cell.angle_alpha   90.00
_cell.angle_beta   90.00
_cell.angle_gamma   90.00
#
_symmetry.space_group_name_H-M   'P 1'
#
loop_
_entity.id
_entity.type
_entity.pdbx_description
1 polymer ?
#
loop_
_entity_poly.entity_id
_entity_poly.type
_entity_poly.pdbx_seq_one_letter_code
_entity_poly.pdbx_strand_id
1 'polypeptide(L)'
;MDGAHISWTRSEQHRSWLLWSLAKRRDHAVELLDPRNRDPNYLSKDELGTSSWFQTMLDVSDTFACSESLHIDVHGCRNPPDSSAHLTAGLGAMSEAGLGQCVEVFTKALKTEIRRALGSLRLRPKAPLVRVVTVASSSSRFSGAWFESTGRQTQSQQAMIAGFTHSVQLEMSKALRTSLFKEKATIPKLGGALSAAWMAAVRG
;
A
#
# COMPACT_ATOMS: atom_id res chain seq x y z
N MET A 1 12.24 -10.80 -12.29
CA MET A 1 10.89 -10.58 -11.74
C MET A 1 10.29 -9.51 -12.60
N ASP A 2 9.34 -9.91 -13.42
CA ASP A 2 8.55 -8.97 -14.18
C ASP A 2 7.56 -8.30 -13.23
N GLY A 3 7.17 -7.07 -13.55
CA GLY A 3 6.28 -6.31 -12.69
C GLY A 3 5.73 -5.10 -13.45
N ALA A 4 4.57 -4.64 -12.99
CA ALA A 4 3.94 -3.43 -13.47
C ALA A 4 3.92 -2.37 -12.37
N HIS A 5 3.81 -1.11 -12.74
CA HIS A 5 3.53 -0.03 -11.80
C HIS A 5 2.36 0.78 -12.30
N ILE A 6 1.41 1.06 -11.41
CA ILE A 6 0.28 1.94 -11.67
C ILE A 6 0.52 3.19 -10.84
N SER A 7 0.50 4.35 -11.48
CA SER A 7 0.62 5.63 -10.79
C SER A 7 -0.08 6.71 -11.61
N TRP A 8 -0.58 7.74 -10.93
CA TRP A 8 -1.03 8.96 -11.60
C TRP A 8 0.08 9.50 -12.50
N THR A 9 -0.28 9.96 -13.70
CA THR A 9 0.66 10.62 -14.60
C THR A 9 1.22 11.90 -13.96
N ARG A 10 2.38 12.37 -14.42
CA ARG A 10 2.95 13.65 -13.93
C ARG A 10 1.98 14.82 -14.11
N SER A 11 1.25 14.85 -15.21
CA SER A 11 0.24 15.88 -15.50
C SER A 11 -0.90 15.84 -14.49
N GLU A 12 -1.39 14.66 -14.14
CA GLU A 12 -2.45 14.48 -13.13
C GLU A 12 -1.97 14.87 -11.73
N GLN A 13 -0.76 14.45 -11.36
CA GLN A 13 -0.14 14.84 -10.09
C GLN A 13 0.02 16.36 -10.00
N HIS A 14 0.51 17.00 -11.07
CA HIS A 14 0.71 18.45 -11.11
C HIS A 14 -0.62 19.21 -11.03
N ARG A 15 -1.63 18.77 -11.79
CA ARG A 15 -2.98 19.36 -11.75
C ARG A 15 -3.58 19.25 -10.36
N SER A 16 -3.53 18.09 -9.72
CA SER A 16 -4.05 17.93 -8.35
C SER A 16 -3.30 18.79 -7.34
N TRP A 17 -1.98 18.93 -7.47
CA TRP A 17 -1.20 19.82 -6.62
C TRP A 17 -1.59 21.30 -6.80
N LEU A 18 -1.77 21.76 -8.04
CA LEU A 18 -2.21 23.12 -8.34
C LEU A 18 -3.59 23.40 -7.75
N LEU A 19 -4.55 22.52 -8.02
CA LEU A 19 -5.92 22.66 -7.55
C LEU A 19 -5.99 22.66 -6.02
N TRP A 20 -5.31 21.73 -5.36
CA TRP A 20 -5.21 21.72 -3.90
C TRP A 20 -4.58 23.00 -3.33
N SER A 21 -3.51 23.50 -3.97
CA SER A 21 -2.84 24.74 -3.55
C SER A 21 -3.73 25.98 -3.71
N LEU A 22 -4.56 26.03 -4.75
CA LEU A 22 -5.54 27.10 -4.95
C LEU A 22 -6.69 27.00 -3.95
N ALA A 23 -7.19 25.79 -3.71
CA ALA A 23 -8.30 25.52 -2.81
C ALA A 23 -7.96 25.89 -1.36
N LYS A 24 -6.74 25.56 -0.91
CA LYS A 24 -6.22 25.95 0.41
C LYS A 24 -6.18 27.48 0.63
N ARG A 25 -6.01 28.27 -0.44
CA ARG A 25 -5.96 29.74 -0.36
C ARG A 25 -7.35 30.38 -0.29
N ARG A 26 -8.41 29.65 -0.65
CA ARG A 26 -9.77 30.18 -0.80
C ARG A 26 -10.76 29.65 0.24
N ASP A 27 -10.32 28.82 1.19
CA ASP A 27 -11.18 28.11 2.17
C ASP A 27 -12.26 27.19 1.55
N HIS A 28 -12.25 27.01 0.23
CA HIS A 28 -13.11 26.10 -0.53
C HIS A 28 -12.31 24.86 -0.98
N ALA A 29 -11.71 24.15 0.00
CA ALA A 29 -10.71 23.10 -0.25
C ALA A 29 -11.20 21.94 -1.15
N VAL A 30 -12.50 21.67 -1.17
CA VAL A 30 -13.09 20.47 -1.78
C VAL A 30 -13.66 20.73 -3.18
N GLU A 31 -14.20 21.92 -3.43
CA GLU A 31 -14.92 22.24 -4.68
C GLU A 31 -13.99 22.39 -5.90
N LEU A 32 -12.69 22.60 -5.66
CA LEU A 32 -11.70 22.78 -6.71
C LEU A 32 -10.95 21.49 -7.07
N LEU A 33 -11.23 20.35 -6.43
CA LEU A 33 -10.58 19.09 -6.77
C LEU A 33 -11.13 18.51 -8.07
N ASP A 34 -10.25 18.00 -8.95
CA ASP A 34 -10.69 17.33 -10.17
C ASP A 34 -11.39 16.02 -9.80
N PRO A 35 -12.70 15.85 -10.08
CA PRO A 35 -13.43 14.64 -9.69
C PRO A 35 -12.90 13.37 -10.37
N ARG A 36 -12.14 13.51 -11.47
CA ARG A 36 -11.48 12.39 -12.15
C ARG A 36 -10.21 11.92 -11.45
N ASN A 37 -9.62 12.75 -10.57
CA ASN A 37 -8.44 12.39 -9.79
C ASN A 37 -8.83 12.11 -8.32
N ARG A 38 -9.85 11.27 -8.16
CA ARG A 38 -10.33 10.83 -6.86
C ARG A 38 -9.35 9.80 -6.29
N ASP A 39 -9.13 9.86 -4.98
CA ASP A 39 -8.31 8.86 -4.28
C ASP A 39 -8.90 7.45 -4.50
N PRO A 40 -8.14 6.52 -5.12
CA PRO A 40 -8.66 5.19 -5.40
C PRO A 40 -8.92 4.38 -4.12
N ASN A 41 -8.41 4.77 -2.94
CA ASN A 41 -8.59 4.02 -1.69
C ASN A 41 -9.97 4.17 -1.03
N TYR A 42 -10.93 4.81 -1.71
CA TYR A 42 -12.27 5.11 -1.18
C TYR A 42 -13.39 4.85 -2.19
N LEU A 43 -13.18 3.93 -3.13
CA LEU A 43 -14.22 3.53 -4.08
C LEU A 43 -15.23 2.61 -3.38
N SER A 44 -16.51 2.78 -3.66
CA SER A 44 -17.52 1.75 -3.34
C SER A 44 -17.47 0.62 -4.37
N LYS A 45 -18.08 -0.53 -4.05
CA LYS A 45 -18.21 -1.66 -4.99
C LYS A 45 -18.88 -1.23 -6.31
N ASP A 46 -19.90 -0.38 -6.22
CA ASP A 46 -20.64 0.14 -7.40
C ASP A 46 -19.80 1.08 -8.27
N GLU A 47 -18.83 1.79 -7.68
CA GLU A 47 -17.96 2.72 -8.40
C GLU A 47 -16.82 2.01 -9.15
N LEU A 48 -16.50 0.76 -8.79
CA LEU A 48 -15.37 0.01 -9.37
C LEU A 48 -15.50 -0.15 -10.89
N GLY A 49 -16.69 -0.52 -11.38
CA GLY A 49 -16.93 -0.77 -12.81
C GLY A 49 -16.69 0.46 -13.70
N THR A 50 -16.80 1.67 -13.14
CA THR A 50 -16.58 2.93 -13.88
C THR A 50 -15.26 3.61 -13.56
N SER A 51 -14.47 3.06 -12.64
CA SER A 51 -13.21 3.65 -12.20
C SER A 51 -12.09 3.32 -13.19
N SER A 52 -11.54 4.33 -13.87
CA SER A 52 -10.39 4.15 -14.76
C SER A 52 -9.18 3.52 -14.07
N TRP A 53 -8.98 3.85 -12.79
CA TRP A 53 -7.93 3.23 -11.97
C TRP A 53 -8.16 1.74 -11.80
N PHE A 54 -9.39 1.33 -11.50
CA PHE A 54 -9.73 -0.07 -11.31
C PHE A 54 -9.69 -0.85 -12.63
N GLN A 55 -10.13 -0.25 -13.74
CA GLN A 55 -9.98 -0.84 -15.07
C GLN A 55 -8.50 -1.08 -15.42
N THR A 56 -7.62 -0.12 -15.12
CA THR A 56 -6.17 -0.29 -15.32
C THR A 56 -5.61 -1.41 -14.43
N MET A 57 -6.13 -1.55 -13.20
CA MET A 57 -5.75 -2.63 -12.30
C MET A 57 -6.18 -4.00 -12.83
N LEU A 58 -7.37 -4.11 -13.44
CA LEU A 58 -7.82 -5.33 -14.13
C LEU A 58 -6.90 -5.67 -15.30
N ASP A 59 -6.63 -4.71 -16.19
CA ASP A 59 -5.74 -4.91 -17.34
C ASP A 59 -4.36 -5.42 -16.92
N VAL A 60 -3.82 -4.88 -15.82
CA VAL A 60 -2.53 -5.33 -15.27
C VAL A 60 -2.66 -6.73 -14.64
N SER A 61 -3.71 -6.99 -13.87
CA SER A 61 -3.96 -8.29 -13.26
C SER A 61 -4.03 -9.41 -14.31
N ASP A 62 -4.67 -9.14 -15.45
CA ASP A 62 -4.81 -10.08 -16.57
C ASP A 62 -3.45 -10.51 -17.14
N THR A 63 -2.43 -9.62 -17.09
CA THR A 63 -1.06 -10.00 -17.51
C THR A 63 -0.41 -11.04 -16.60
N PHE A 64 -0.97 -11.26 -15.40
CA PHE A 64 -0.49 -12.22 -14.40
C PHE A 64 -1.45 -13.38 -14.13
N ALA A 65 -2.56 -13.49 -14.87
CA ALA A 65 -3.68 -14.39 -14.56
C ALA A 65 -3.31 -15.88 -14.38
N CYS A 66 -2.22 -16.34 -14.99
CA CYS A 66 -1.74 -17.72 -14.89
C CYS A 66 -0.67 -17.94 -13.81
N SER A 67 -0.48 -17.00 -12.90
CA SER A 67 0.61 -17.03 -11.92
C SER A 67 0.20 -16.42 -10.57
N GLU A 68 0.89 -16.87 -9.52
CA GLU A 68 0.87 -16.18 -8.24
C GLU A 68 1.38 -14.74 -8.42
N SER A 69 0.61 -13.78 -7.93
CA SER A 69 0.83 -12.35 -8.11
C SER A 69 0.66 -11.58 -6.80
N LEU A 70 1.58 -10.65 -6.52
CA LEU A 70 1.52 -9.78 -5.36
C LEU A 70 1.30 -8.34 -5.80
N HIS A 71 0.19 -7.76 -5.35
CA HIS A 71 -0.01 -6.32 -5.39
C HIS A 71 0.64 -5.65 -4.16
N ILE A 72 1.34 -4.54 -4.39
CA ILE A 72 1.96 -3.74 -3.33
C ILE A 72 1.46 -2.30 -3.44
N ASP A 73 0.60 -1.90 -2.50
CA ASP A 73 0.10 -0.54 -2.40
C ASP A 73 1.02 0.31 -1.53
N VAL A 74 1.61 1.37 -2.07
CA VAL A 74 2.70 2.11 -1.39
C VAL A 74 2.26 3.52 -0.99
N HIS A 75 2.28 3.77 0.31
CA HIS A 75 1.88 5.03 0.94
C HIS A 75 2.96 5.66 1.80
N GLY A 76 2.75 6.95 2.07
CA GLY A 76 3.56 7.73 2.97
C GLY A 76 2.77 8.10 4.23
N CYS A 77 3.32 7.79 5.40
CA CYS A 77 2.73 8.18 6.67
C CYS A 77 3.61 9.20 7.43
N ARG A 78 3.06 9.73 8.52
CA ARG A 78 3.80 10.59 9.46
C ARG A 78 4.88 9.77 10.17
N ASN A 79 5.83 10.46 10.80
CA ASN A 79 6.82 9.78 11.63
C ASN A 79 6.20 9.29 12.94
N PRO A 80 6.80 8.29 13.59
CA PRO A 80 6.46 7.97 14.97
C PRO A 80 6.57 9.18 15.90
N PRO A 81 5.75 9.28 16.96
CA PRO A 81 4.76 8.29 17.41
C PRO A 81 3.41 8.32 16.68
N ASP A 82 3.15 9.27 15.77
CA ASP A 82 1.89 9.34 15.00
C ASP A 82 1.65 8.05 14.19
N SER A 83 2.74 7.41 13.76
CA SER A 83 2.78 6.01 13.36
C SER A 83 3.46 5.17 14.46
N SER A 84 2.96 3.97 14.73
CA SER A 84 3.59 3.07 15.72
C SER A 84 4.93 2.47 15.26
N ALA A 85 5.28 2.61 13.98
CA ALA A 85 6.50 2.06 13.38
C ALA A 85 6.95 2.89 12.16
N HIS A 86 8.19 2.69 11.71
CA HIS A 86 8.71 3.34 10.50
C HIS A 86 8.16 2.75 9.20
N LEU A 87 7.86 1.46 9.19
CA LEU A 87 7.12 0.78 8.14
C LEU A 87 5.97 0.00 8.77
N THR A 88 4.75 0.25 8.32
CA THR A 88 3.59 -0.57 8.66
C THR A 88 3.13 -1.32 7.42
N ALA A 89 3.07 -2.65 7.50
CA ALA A 89 2.53 -3.50 6.44
C ALA A 89 1.10 -3.94 6.80
N GLY A 90 0.14 -3.58 5.97
CA GLY A 90 -1.26 -3.96 6.09
C GLY A 90 -1.58 -5.19 5.25
N LEU A 91 -2.08 -6.25 5.89
CA LEU A 91 -2.49 -7.53 5.27
C LEU A 91 -4.00 -7.78 5.42
N GLY A 92 -4.76 -6.71 5.61
CA GLY A 92 -6.20 -6.75 5.88
C GLY A 92 -6.98 -7.36 4.72
N ALA A 93 -6.70 -6.93 3.48
CA ALA A 93 -7.37 -7.47 2.29
C ALA A 93 -7.16 -8.99 2.14
N MET A 94 -5.95 -9.48 2.37
CA MET A 94 -5.67 -10.93 2.37
C MET A 94 -6.40 -11.66 3.51
N SER A 95 -6.50 -11.02 4.69
CA SER A 95 -7.21 -11.61 5.82
C SER A 95 -8.70 -11.77 5.52
N GLU A 96 -9.33 -10.76 4.89
CA GLU A 96 -10.73 -10.79 4.47
C GLU A 96 -10.98 -11.79 3.33
N ALA A 97 -9.99 -12.00 2.46
CA ALA A 97 -10.03 -13.02 1.42
C ALA A 97 -9.84 -14.46 1.94
N GLY A 98 -9.78 -14.66 3.27
CA GLY A 98 -9.68 -15.99 3.87
C GLY A 98 -8.28 -16.61 3.83
N LEU A 99 -7.23 -15.84 3.54
CA LEU A 99 -5.85 -16.33 3.42
C LEU A 99 -5.13 -16.45 4.77
N GLY A 100 -5.82 -16.93 5.82
CA GLY A 100 -5.35 -16.88 7.22
C GLY A 100 -3.93 -17.43 7.45
N GLN A 101 -3.69 -18.69 7.06
CA GLN A 101 -2.36 -19.33 7.19
C GLN A 101 -1.28 -18.56 6.42
N CYS A 102 -1.59 -18.17 5.18
CA CYS A 102 -0.68 -17.38 4.35
C CYS A 102 -0.36 -16.02 5.00
N VAL A 103 -1.35 -15.33 5.58
CA VAL A 103 -1.15 -14.06 6.30
C VAL A 103 -0.22 -14.24 7.50
N GLU A 104 -0.31 -15.34 8.24
CA GLU A 104 0.59 -15.64 9.36
C GLU A 104 2.04 -15.86 8.90
N VAL A 105 2.23 -16.71 7.89
CA VAL A 105 3.55 -16.98 7.29
C VAL A 105 4.15 -15.69 6.74
N PHE A 106 3.37 -14.92 5.97
CA PHE A 106 3.81 -13.67 5.37
C PHE A 106 4.15 -12.63 6.44
N THR A 107 3.35 -12.53 7.51
CA THR A 107 3.61 -11.64 8.64
C THR A 107 4.96 -11.92 9.28
N LYS A 108 5.26 -13.20 9.55
CA LYS A 108 6.53 -13.61 10.15
C LYS A 108 7.70 -13.31 9.21
N ALA A 109 7.55 -13.67 7.93
CA ALA A 109 8.58 -13.47 6.92
C ALA A 109 8.87 -11.98 6.70
N LEU A 110 7.84 -11.13 6.53
CA LEU A 110 7.98 -9.67 6.38
C LEU A 110 8.77 -9.06 7.53
N LYS A 111 8.41 -9.39 8.77
CA LYS A 111 9.10 -8.86 9.96
C LYS A 111 10.58 -9.22 9.98
N THR A 112 10.92 -10.45 9.60
CA THR A 112 12.31 -10.93 9.56
C THR A 112 13.09 -10.27 8.42
N GLU A 113 12.55 -10.34 7.22
CA GLU A 113 13.22 -9.89 5.99
C GLU A 113 13.43 -8.37 5.95
N ILE A 114 12.42 -7.60 6.36
CA ILE A 114 12.54 -6.15 6.43
C ILE A 114 13.57 -5.72 7.48
N ARG A 115 13.59 -6.38 8.65
CA ARG A 115 14.60 -6.09 9.68
C ARG A 115 16.00 -6.40 9.19
N ARG A 116 16.17 -7.49 8.45
CA ARG A 116 17.45 -7.84 7.82
C ARG A 116 17.88 -6.79 6.80
N ALA A 117 16.98 -6.36 5.93
CA ALA A 117 17.28 -5.42 4.85
C ALA A 117 17.52 -3.99 5.33
N LEU A 118 16.77 -3.53 6.33
CA LEU A 118 16.72 -2.12 6.75
C LEU A 118 17.25 -1.88 8.18
N GLY A 119 17.62 -2.91 8.93
CA GLY A 119 17.99 -2.82 10.34
C GLY A 119 19.22 -1.97 10.63
N SER A 120 20.08 -1.75 9.63
CA SER A 120 21.25 -0.86 9.75
C SER A 120 20.91 0.63 9.63
N LEU A 121 19.69 0.97 9.18
CA LEU A 121 19.28 2.37 9.03
C LEU A 121 19.13 3.04 10.39
N ARG A 122 19.79 4.19 10.55
CA ARG A 122 19.71 5.01 11.77
C ARG A 122 18.52 5.98 11.69
N LEU A 123 17.31 5.42 11.75
CA LEU A 123 16.07 6.20 11.65
C LEU A 123 15.80 7.01 12.94
N ARG A 124 15.21 8.21 12.77
CA ARG A 124 14.77 9.08 13.86
C ARG A 124 13.33 9.56 13.61
N PRO A 125 12.47 9.66 14.64
CA PRO A 125 12.73 9.29 16.05
C PRO A 125 12.90 7.76 16.23
N LYS A 126 13.39 7.31 17.40
CA LYS A 126 13.55 5.86 17.66
C LYS A 126 12.16 5.22 17.81
N ALA A 127 11.89 4.20 17.01
CA ALA A 127 10.64 3.45 17.02
C ALA A 127 10.87 2.05 16.43
N PRO A 128 9.90 1.12 16.57
CA PRO A 128 9.93 -0.14 15.83
C PRO A 128 10.13 0.10 14.32
N LEU A 129 11.05 -0.63 13.71
CA LEU A 129 11.31 -0.53 12.27
C LEU A 129 10.11 -0.99 11.44
N VAL A 130 9.54 -2.14 11.80
CA VAL A 130 8.43 -2.76 11.08
C VAL A 130 7.33 -3.21 12.03
N ARG A 131 6.09 -2.92 11.66
CA ARG A 131 4.86 -3.47 12.25
C ARG A 131 4.04 -4.09 11.13
N VAL A 132 3.37 -5.19 11.42
CA VAL A 132 2.39 -5.80 10.50
C VAL A 132 1.03 -5.73 11.17
N VAL A 133 -0.02 -5.39 10.42
CA VAL A 133 -1.39 -5.20 10.91
C VAL A 133 -2.39 -5.89 9.98
N THR A 134 -3.47 -6.39 10.57
CA THR A 134 -4.62 -7.01 9.88
C THR A 134 -5.90 -6.31 10.32
N VAL A 135 -7.05 -6.68 9.75
CA VAL A 135 -8.37 -6.09 10.11
C VAL A 135 -8.72 -6.34 11.58
N ALA A 136 -8.30 -7.46 12.16
CA ALA A 136 -8.50 -7.78 13.58
C ALA A 136 -7.69 -6.87 14.53
N SER A 137 -6.74 -6.10 14.01
CA SER A 137 -5.96 -5.17 14.83
C SER A 137 -6.70 -3.85 15.04
N SER A 138 -6.55 -3.23 16.21
CA SER A 138 -7.19 -1.96 16.60
C SER A 138 -6.87 -0.73 15.73
N SER A 139 -6.05 -0.89 14.67
CA SER A 139 -5.65 0.16 13.75
C SER A 139 -6.14 -0.12 12.33
N SER A 140 -7.45 -0.04 12.13
CA SER A 140 -8.10 -0.30 10.83
C SER A 140 -7.50 0.48 9.67
N ARG A 141 -7.13 1.76 9.90
CA ARG A 141 -6.62 2.66 8.84
C ARG A 141 -5.35 2.20 8.12
N PHE A 142 -4.53 1.36 8.74
CA PHE A 142 -3.27 0.87 8.16
C PHE A 142 -3.34 -0.60 7.77
N SER A 143 -4.50 -1.22 7.96
CA SER A 143 -4.67 -2.64 7.65
C SER A 143 -4.64 -2.92 6.16
N GLY A 144 -4.89 -1.94 5.30
CA GLY A 144 -5.10 -2.18 3.88
C GLY A 144 -6.48 -2.77 3.57
N ALA A 145 -7.42 -2.70 4.50
CA ALA A 145 -8.82 -3.00 4.24
C ALA A 145 -9.74 -2.09 5.06
N TRP A 146 -10.84 -1.67 4.43
CA TRP A 146 -11.97 -1.08 5.12
C TRP A 146 -12.94 -2.17 5.52
N PHE A 147 -13.58 -2.02 6.68
CA PHE A 147 -14.68 -2.91 7.06
C PHE A 147 -15.79 -2.87 6.03
N GLU A 148 -16.44 -4.01 5.77
CA GLU A 148 -17.54 -4.12 4.82
C GLU A 148 -18.67 -3.11 5.10
N SER A 149 -18.95 -2.83 6.38
CA SER A 149 -19.97 -1.86 6.81
C SER A 149 -19.73 -0.43 6.31
N THR A 150 -18.51 -0.09 5.90
CA THR A 150 -18.21 1.23 5.31
C THR A 150 -18.72 1.36 3.87
N GLY A 151 -18.97 0.24 3.18
CA GLY A 151 -19.27 0.22 1.75
C GLY A 151 -18.12 0.73 0.87
N ARG A 152 -16.90 0.88 1.41
CA ARG A 152 -15.71 1.37 0.71
C ARG A 152 -14.66 0.27 0.58
N GLN A 153 -13.77 0.44 -0.38
CA GLN A 153 -12.71 -0.49 -0.73
C GLN A 153 -11.37 0.24 -0.82
N THR A 154 -10.35 -0.26 -0.12
CA THR A 154 -8.96 0.17 -0.31
C THR A 154 -8.44 -0.33 -1.66
N GLN A 155 -7.30 0.19 -2.12
CA GLN A 155 -6.63 -0.38 -3.29
C GLN A 155 -6.17 -1.81 -3.08
N SER A 156 -5.80 -2.18 -1.85
CA SER A 156 -5.45 -3.57 -1.53
C SER A 156 -6.65 -4.51 -1.64
N GLN A 157 -7.85 -4.09 -1.22
CA GLN A 157 -9.08 -4.88 -1.44
C GLN A 157 -9.44 -4.93 -2.92
N GLN A 158 -9.33 -3.81 -3.63
CA GLN A 158 -9.53 -3.76 -5.08
C GLN A 158 -8.59 -4.71 -5.83
N ALA A 159 -7.32 -4.79 -5.45
CA ALA A 159 -6.38 -5.72 -6.08
C ALA A 159 -6.82 -7.18 -5.94
N MET A 160 -7.28 -7.58 -4.75
CA MET A 160 -7.85 -8.92 -4.56
C MET A 160 -9.09 -9.14 -5.44
N ILE A 161 -9.97 -8.14 -5.57
CA ILE A 161 -11.15 -8.21 -6.46
C ILE A 161 -10.73 -8.29 -7.93
N ALA A 162 -9.66 -7.60 -8.33
CA ALA A 162 -9.13 -7.59 -9.69
C ALA A 162 -8.43 -8.91 -10.08
N GLY A 163 -8.21 -9.83 -9.13
CA GLY A 163 -7.61 -11.14 -9.40
C GLY A 163 -6.15 -11.29 -8.94
N PHE A 164 -5.57 -10.31 -8.24
CA PHE A 164 -4.28 -10.52 -7.59
C PHE A 164 -4.41 -11.55 -6.47
N THR A 165 -3.52 -12.53 -6.44
CA THR A 165 -3.57 -13.62 -5.44
C THR A 165 -3.21 -13.13 -4.04
N HIS A 166 -2.40 -12.09 -3.93
CA HIS A 166 -1.91 -11.51 -2.69
C HIS A 166 -1.91 -9.98 -2.79
N SER A 167 -2.12 -9.29 -1.67
CA SER A 167 -1.98 -7.83 -1.61
C SER A 167 -1.45 -7.36 -0.25
N VAL A 168 -0.55 -6.37 -0.28
CA VAL A 168 -0.02 -5.72 0.92
C VAL A 168 -0.01 -4.21 0.76
N GLN A 169 -0.48 -3.49 1.79
CA GLN A 169 -0.32 -2.04 1.91
C GLN A 169 0.95 -1.72 2.69
N LEU A 170 1.80 -0.83 2.19
CA LEU A 170 3.03 -0.37 2.84
C LEU A 170 2.92 1.10 3.20
N GLU A 171 2.92 1.40 4.49
CA GLU A 171 2.90 2.75 5.03
C GLU A 171 4.27 3.13 5.55
N MET A 172 4.98 3.99 4.81
CA MET A 172 6.35 4.38 5.13
C MET A 172 6.43 5.77 5.76
N SER A 173 7.06 5.84 6.93
CA SER A 173 7.29 7.09 7.63
C SER A 173 8.20 8.02 6.80
N LYS A 174 8.05 9.34 6.98
CA LYS A 174 8.89 10.33 6.29
C LYS A 174 10.40 10.07 6.47
N ALA A 175 10.83 9.69 7.67
CA ALA A 175 12.22 9.34 7.97
C ALA A 175 12.71 8.15 7.12
N LEU A 176 11.93 7.06 7.07
CA LEU A 176 12.27 5.90 6.25
C LEU A 176 12.34 6.26 4.77
N ARG A 177 11.33 6.95 4.23
CA ARG A 177 11.33 7.39 2.82
C ARG A 177 12.52 8.27 2.49
N THR A 178 12.90 9.17 3.41
CA THR A 178 14.07 10.04 3.25
C THR A 178 15.36 9.24 3.22
N SER A 179 15.52 8.24 4.09
CA SER A 179 16.67 7.33 4.09
C SER A 179 16.75 6.50 2.81
N LEU A 180 15.63 5.92 2.35
CA LEU A 180 15.58 5.16 1.09
C LEU A 180 15.95 6.03 -0.13
N PHE A 181 15.52 7.29 -0.14
CA PHE A 181 15.86 8.23 -1.20
C PHE A 181 17.36 8.59 -1.21
N LYS A 182 17.96 8.80 -0.03
CA LYS A 182 19.38 9.15 0.12
C LYS A 182 20.30 7.95 -0.16
N GLU A 183 19.93 6.78 0.34
CA GLU A 183 20.71 5.55 0.24
C GLU A 183 20.08 4.63 -0.82
N LYS A 184 20.24 4.98 -2.10
CA LYS A 184 19.59 4.26 -3.22
C LYS A 184 19.85 2.75 -3.23
N ALA A 185 21.01 2.31 -2.74
CA ALA A 185 21.37 0.90 -2.60
C ALA A 185 20.46 0.11 -1.64
N THR A 186 19.67 0.80 -0.82
CA THR A 186 18.73 0.20 0.13
C THR A 186 17.39 -0.16 -0.52
N ILE A 187 17.03 0.48 -1.65
CA ILE A 187 15.78 0.18 -2.37
C ILE A 187 15.76 -1.27 -2.89
N PRO A 188 16.81 -1.77 -3.60
CA PRO A 188 16.85 -3.18 -4.00
C PRO A 188 16.78 -4.15 -2.82
N LYS A 189 17.35 -3.79 -1.66
CA LYS A 189 17.28 -4.61 -0.44
C LYS A 189 15.85 -4.72 0.08
N LEU A 190 15.10 -3.61 0.08
CA LEU A 190 13.69 -3.62 0.44
C LEU A 190 12.86 -4.46 -0.54
N GLY A 191 13.08 -4.28 -1.86
CA GLY A 191 12.41 -5.09 -2.88
C GLY A 191 12.69 -6.59 -2.72
N GLY A 192 13.95 -6.96 -2.50
CA GLY A 192 14.35 -8.34 -2.23
C GLY A 192 13.74 -8.91 -0.95
N ALA A 193 13.63 -8.11 0.11
CA ALA A 193 12.97 -8.51 1.35
C ALA A 193 11.47 -8.76 1.18
N LEU A 194 10.76 -7.89 0.44
CA LEU A 194 9.34 -8.05 0.13
C LEU A 194 9.10 -9.32 -0.70
N SER A 195 9.93 -9.52 -1.74
CA SER A 195 9.85 -10.71 -2.57
C SER A 195 10.15 -11.99 -1.78
N ALA A 196 11.22 -12.03 -0.99
CA ALA A 196 11.56 -13.19 -0.18
C ALA A 196 10.44 -13.54 0.82
N ALA A 197 9.84 -12.52 1.43
CA ALA A 197 8.72 -12.71 2.35
C ALA A 197 7.47 -13.25 1.66
N TRP A 198 7.15 -12.76 0.47
CA TRP A 198 6.03 -13.25 -0.33
C TRP A 198 6.25 -14.69 -0.80
N MET A 199 7.45 -15.00 -1.30
CA MET A 199 7.82 -16.35 -1.71
C MET A 199 7.82 -17.36 -0.56
N ALA A 200 7.93 -16.90 0.69
CA ALA A 200 7.74 -17.76 1.86
C ALA A 200 6.25 -18.05 2.09
N ALA A 201 5.38 -17.05 1.88
CA ALA A 201 3.94 -17.17 2.04
C ALA A 201 3.30 -18.05 0.95
N VAL A 202 3.76 -17.95 -0.29
CA VAL A 202 3.27 -18.78 -1.42
C VAL A 202 3.62 -20.25 -1.25
N ARG A 203 4.72 -20.57 -0.54
CA ARG A 203 5.25 -21.94 -0.41
C ARG A 203 4.89 -22.65 0.90
N GLY A 204 4.36 -21.93 1.88
CA GLY A 204 4.08 -22.44 3.23
C GLY A 204 2.60 -22.64 3.47
#